data_AF-A0AAD3VR84-F1
#
_entry.id   AF-A0AAD3VR84-F1
#
_cell.length_a   1.000
_cell.length_b   1.000
_cell.length_c   1.000
_cell.angle_alpha   90.00
_cell.angle_beta   90.00
_cell.angle_gamma   90.00
#
_symmetry.space_group_name_H-M   'P 1'
#
loop_
_entity.id
_entity.type
_entity.pdbx_description
1 polymer ?
#
loop_
_entity_poly.entity_id
_entity_poly.type
_entity_poly.pdbx_seq_one_letter_code
_entity_poly.pdbx_strand_id
1 'polypeptide(L)'
;MAKSPPRRTPLDVLTTFSDCEAISDWARDAARYMVERGILKGADGGFLPKENCTFEQGVVLAKRVYERFADEQVLNNAPMMRSGLSAPVVTRPAASPADVSIQKGVKLEWQAMPGVSQYLVRIDYPGATQTQSSYVNSTEFQVQPQRGKSLSPGRHTVSIAAVDGDHNVISPFTRVSLNLRNDSDYYFDFKSAAEAERYMTTVTIRVWDFDANGQKVTRTKSLTVHKWVADDVVAIFEDIYNGPEKFPIHTVHGYRPGSSGEHPKGTAIDINPNENYEVWLDGRVGVGSFWKPGENPYSIPLDGDVVRAFRARGWGWGGTDWRSKRDYMHFSYFGT
;
A
#
# COMPACT_ATOMS: atom_id res chain seq x y z
N MET A 1 51.97 -46.40 -44.66
CA MET A 1 50.54 -46.31 -44.26
C MET A 1 50.49 -46.22 -42.74
N ALA A 2 50.29 -45.01 -42.20
CA ALA A 2 50.07 -44.83 -40.76
C ALA A 2 48.57 -44.96 -40.47
N LYS A 3 48.18 -45.90 -39.61
CA LYS A 3 46.79 -46.05 -39.15
C LYS A 3 46.40 -44.81 -38.35
N SER A 4 45.28 -44.19 -38.70
CA SER A 4 44.67 -43.13 -37.88
C SER A 4 44.46 -43.61 -36.45
N PRO A 5 44.73 -42.77 -35.43
CA PRO A 5 44.48 -43.13 -34.04
C PRO A 5 42.96 -43.30 -33.81
N PRO A 6 42.54 -44.16 -32.86
CA PRO A 6 41.13 -44.34 -32.55
C PRO A 6 40.53 -43.02 -32.05
N ARG A 7 39.37 -42.63 -32.59
CA ARG A 7 38.56 -41.52 -32.07
C ARG A 7 38.22 -41.83 -30.61
N ARG A 8 38.65 -40.99 -29.67
CA ARG A 8 38.13 -41.02 -28.29
C ARG A 8 36.65 -40.65 -28.34
N THR A 9 35.79 -41.59 -28.00
CA THR A 9 34.38 -41.30 -27.71
C THR A 9 34.34 -40.34 -26.51
N PRO A 10 33.60 -39.21 -26.57
CA PRO A 10 33.44 -38.34 -25.41
C PRO A 10 32.90 -39.16 -24.23
N LEU A 11 33.50 -39.01 -23.05
CA LEU A 11 32.99 -39.65 -21.83
C LEU A 11 31.56 -39.14 -21.59
N ASP A 12 30.58 -40.04 -21.40
CA ASP A 12 29.20 -39.65 -21.12
C ASP A 12 29.17 -38.87 -19.80
N VAL A 13 28.67 -37.63 -19.82
CA VAL A 13 28.66 -36.74 -18.65
C VAL A 13 27.89 -37.37 -17.48
N LEU A 14 26.96 -38.29 -17.73
CA LEU A 14 26.25 -38.98 -16.65
C LEU A 14 27.18 -39.86 -15.80
N THR A 15 28.29 -40.35 -16.35
CA THR A 15 29.26 -41.19 -15.62
C THR A 15 29.99 -40.44 -14.51
N THR A 16 29.83 -39.11 -14.42
CA THR A 16 30.36 -38.32 -13.29
C THR A 16 29.53 -38.49 -12.01
N PHE A 17 28.33 -39.08 -12.10
CA PHE A 17 27.49 -39.35 -10.94
C PHE A 17 27.65 -40.80 -10.48
N SER A 18 27.81 -40.99 -9.17
CA SER A 18 28.05 -42.30 -8.56
C SER A 18 26.89 -43.30 -8.74
N ASP A 19 25.68 -42.78 -8.98
CA ASP A 19 24.42 -43.52 -9.09
C ASP A 19 23.82 -43.46 -10.50
N CYS A 20 24.63 -43.18 -11.52
CA CYS A 20 24.15 -43.02 -12.90
C CYS A 20 23.50 -44.28 -13.50
N GLU A 21 23.81 -45.46 -12.97
CA GLU A 21 23.16 -46.73 -13.34
C GLU A 21 21.70 -46.82 -12.85
N ALA A 22 21.31 -46.01 -11.86
CA ALA A 22 19.92 -45.96 -11.37
C ALA A 22 19.00 -45.08 -12.25
N ILE A 23 19.57 -44.35 -13.23
CA ILE A 23 18.81 -43.55 -14.20
C ILE A 23 18.16 -44.51 -15.19
N SER A 24 16.83 -44.55 -15.19
CA SER A 24 16.05 -45.38 -16.10
C SER A 24 16.34 -45.03 -17.57
N ASP A 25 16.39 -46.04 -18.44
CA ASP A 25 16.77 -45.90 -19.85
C ASP A 25 16.02 -44.78 -20.58
N TRP A 26 14.70 -44.69 -20.37
CA TRP A 26 13.84 -43.68 -20.98
C TRP A 26 14.23 -42.23 -20.60
N ALA A 27 14.90 -42.04 -19.45
CA ALA A 27 15.29 -40.73 -18.93
C ALA A 27 16.74 -40.35 -19.24
N ARG A 28 17.57 -41.28 -19.73
CA ARG A 28 19.03 -41.06 -19.86
C ARG A 28 19.36 -39.89 -20.80
N ASP A 29 18.66 -39.75 -21.92
CA ASP A 29 18.91 -38.66 -22.85
C ASP A 29 18.51 -37.30 -22.28
N ALA A 30 17.38 -37.23 -21.58
CA ALA A 30 16.94 -36.01 -20.90
C ALA A 30 17.87 -35.65 -19.73
N ALA A 31 18.29 -36.63 -18.93
CA ALA A 31 19.27 -36.46 -17.85
C ALA A 31 20.59 -35.89 -18.40
N ARG A 32 21.12 -36.49 -19.47
CA ARG A 32 22.34 -36.04 -20.14
C ARG A 32 22.21 -34.60 -20.62
N TYR A 33 21.12 -34.30 -21.32
CA TYR A 33 20.83 -32.96 -21.84
C TYR A 33 20.86 -31.88 -20.74
N MET A 34 20.24 -32.17 -19.60
CA MET A 34 20.13 -31.26 -18.46
C MET A 34 21.49 -31.05 -17.77
N VAL A 35 22.31 -32.09 -17.64
CA VAL A 35 23.64 -32.03 -17.02
C VAL A 35 24.63 -31.30 -17.91
N GLU A 36 24.69 -31.62 -19.21
CA GLU A 36 25.58 -30.95 -20.18
C GLU A 36 25.37 -29.44 -20.22
N ARG A 37 24.15 -28.99 -19.92
CA ARG A 37 23.76 -27.58 -19.92
C ARG A 37 23.88 -26.93 -18.55
N GLY A 38 24.36 -27.66 -17.55
CA GLY A 38 24.56 -27.18 -16.18
C GLY A 38 23.27 -26.91 -15.41
N ILE A 39 22.12 -27.36 -15.92
CA ILE A 39 20.81 -27.16 -15.31
C ILE A 39 20.70 -28.06 -14.08
N LEU A 40 20.97 -29.35 -14.25
CA LEU A 40 21.04 -30.32 -13.16
C LEU A 40 22.50 -30.63 -12.85
N LYS A 41 22.88 -30.52 -11.58
CA LYS A 41 24.26 -30.73 -11.11
C LYS A 41 24.42 -31.88 -10.12
N GLY A 42 23.31 -32.54 -9.75
CA GLY A 42 23.31 -33.52 -8.66
C GLY A 42 23.54 -32.90 -7.28
N ALA A 43 23.63 -33.75 -6.28
CA ALA A 43 24.01 -33.41 -4.91
C ALA A 43 24.93 -34.51 -4.37
N ASP A 44 25.97 -34.13 -3.62
CA ASP A 44 26.93 -35.04 -2.98
C ASP A 44 27.53 -36.10 -3.92
N GLY A 45 27.71 -35.74 -5.19
CA GLY A 45 28.26 -36.63 -6.22
C GLY A 45 27.25 -37.58 -6.88
N GLY A 46 25.97 -37.56 -6.49
CA GLY A 46 24.89 -38.34 -7.09
C GLY A 46 23.92 -37.51 -7.95
N PHE A 47 23.29 -38.14 -8.93
CA PHE A 47 22.19 -37.61 -9.74
C PHE A 47 20.84 -37.69 -8.99
N LEU A 48 20.68 -38.69 -8.13
CA LEU A 48 19.50 -38.97 -7.30
C LEU A 48 18.20 -39.21 -8.09
N PRO A 49 18.17 -40.15 -9.07
CA PRO A 49 17.05 -40.29 -10.00
C PRO A 49 15.76 -40.88 -9.41
N LYS A 50 15.82 -41.42 -8.19
CA LYS A 50 14.68 -42.06 -7.49
C LYS A 50 14.19 -41.27 -6.30
N GLU A 51 14.89 -40.21 -5.92
CA GLU A 51 14.54 -39.37 -4.80
C GLU A 51 13.53 -38.28 -5.20
N ASN A 52 12.82 -37.75 -4.20
CA ASN A 52 11.96 -36.60 -4.40
C ASN A 52 12.78 -35.32 -4.55
N CYS A 53 12.44 -34.50 -5.55
CA CYS A 53 12.97 -33.16 -5.68
C CYS A 53 12.31 -32.25 -4.62
N THR A 54 13.10 -31.56 -3.79
CA THR A 54 12.56 -30.57 -2.86
C THR A 54 12.05 -29.33 -3.59
N PHE A 55 11.26 -28.51 -2.90
CA PHE A 55 10.75 -27.26 -3.48
C PHE A 55 11.91 -26.32 -3.88
N GLU A 56 12.93 -26.19 -3.05
CA GLU A 56 14.12 -25.37 -3.30
C GLU A 56 14.93 -25.89 -4.49
N GLN A 57 15.11 -27.22 -4.59
CA GLN A 57 15.76 -27.85 -5.72
C GLN A 57 14.98 -27.60 -7.03
N GLY A 58 13.65 -27.70 -6.97
CA GLY A 58 12.76 -27.38 -8.09
C GLY A 58 12.90 -25.93 -8.56
N VAL A 59 12.92 -24.98 -7.62
CA VAL A 59 13.13 -23.55 -7.91
C VAL A 59 14.49 -23.30 -8.55
N VAL A 60 15.56 -23.94 -8.05
CA VAL A 60 16.90 -23.82 -8.61
C VAL A 60 16.98 -24.39 -10.03
N LEU A 61 16.33 -25.52 -10.29
CA LEU A 61 16.24 -26.09 -11.64
C LEU A 61 15.52 -25.14 -12.59
N ALA A 62 14.35 -24.62 -12.19
CA ALA A 62 13.59 -23.65 -12.99
C ALA A 62 14.40 -22.38 -13.30
N LYS A 63 15.11 -21.85 -12.30
CA LYS A 63 16.01 -20.70 -12.46
C LYS A 63 17.12 -20.98 -13.49
N ARG A 64 17.78 -22.15 -13.41
CA ARG A 64 18.87 -22.49 -14.34
C ARG A 64 18.39 -22.76 -15.75
N VAL A 65 17.21 -23.38 -15.92
CA VAL A 65 16.56 -23.49 -17.23
C VAL A 65 16.36 -22.09 -17.82
N TYR A 66 15.79 -21.17 -17.04
CA TYR A 66 15.60 -19.79 -17.47
C TYR A 66 16.92 -19.10 -17.84
N GLU A 67 17.91 -19.09 -16.96
CA GLU A 67 19.22 -18.47 -17.23
C GLU A 67 19.92 -19.06 -18.46
N ARG A 68 19.71 -20.34 -18.75
CA ARG A 68 20.37 -21.03 -19.86
C ARG A 68 19.69 -20.78 -21.21
N PHE A 69 18.38 -20.62 -21.23
CA PHE A 69 17.57 -20.53 -22.45
C PHE A 69 16.87 -19.17 -22.61
N ALA A 70 17.11 -18.20 -21.74
CA ALA A 70 16.60 -16.85 -21.87
C ALA A 70 17.14 -16.16 -23.12
N ASP A 71 16.41 -16.28 -24.23
CA ASP A 71 16.48 -15.42 -25.40
C ASP A 71 15.36 -14.36 -25.35
N GLU A 72 15.25 -13.49 -26.36
CA GLU A 72 14.16 -12.51 -26.43
C GLU A 72 12.77 -13.14 -26.24
N GLN A 73 12.54 -14.34 -26.79
CA GLN A 73 11.26 -15.03 -26.73
C GLN A 73 10.95 -15.58 -25.32
N VAL A 74 11.93 -16.13 -24.62
CA VAL A 74 11.80 -16.62 -23.24
C VAL A 74 11.74 -15.47 -22.24
N LEU A 75 12.49 -14.40 -22.48
CA LEU A 75 12.44 -13.18 -21.69
C LEU A 75 11.08 -12.46 -21.79
N ASN A 76 10.43 -12.51 -22.96
CA ASN A 76 9.07 -12.00 -23.13
C ASN A 76 8.02 -12.81 -22.33
N ASN A 77 8.37 -14.05 -21.90
CA ASN A 77 7.49 -14.94 -21.11
C ASN A 77 7.78 -14.95 -19.60
N ALA A 78 8.89 -14.38 -19.13
CA ALA A 78 9.17 -14.15 -17.70
C ALA A 78 9.86 -12.79 -17.46
N PRO A 79 9.11 -11.68 -17.56
CA PRO A 79 9.64 -10.31 -17.63
C PRO A 79 10.36 -9.82 -16.35
N MET A 80 10.02 -10.40 -15.19
CA MET A 80 10.46 -9.98 -13.84
C MET A 80 11.96 -10.13 -13.57
N MET A 81 12.67 -10.93 -14.37
CA MET A 81 14.08 -11.31 -14.14
C MET A 81 15.06 -10.51 -15.03
N ARG A 82 14.56 -9.64 -15.93
CA ARG A 82 15.39 -8.85 -16.86
C ARG A 82 16.17 -7.71 -16.19
N SER A 83 15.63 -7.08 -15.16
CA SER A 83 16.05 -5.74 -14.72
C SER A 83 16.87 -5.72 -13.42
N GLY A 84 16.84 -6.79 -12.63
CA GLY A 84 17.37 -6.78 -11.25
C GLY A 84 16.63 -5.83 -10.29
N LEU A 85 15.49 -5.26 -10.70
CA LEU A 85 14.70 -4.36 -9.87
C LEU A 85 14.05 -5.09 -8.70
N SER A 86 14.00 -4.44 -7.54
CA SER A 86 13.21 -4.88 -6.40
C SER A 86 11.71 -4.67 -6.64
N ALA A 87 10.87 -5.29 -5.82
CA ALA A 87 9.44 -4.99 -5.81
C ALA A 87 9.19 -3.51 -5.41
N PRO A 88 8.16 -2.83 -5.93
CA PRO A 88 7.78 -1.48 -5.49
C PRO A 88 7.48 -1.43 -4.00
N VAL A 89 8.10 -0.51 -3.24
CA VAL A 89 7.85 -0.41 -1.79
C VAL A 89 6.62 0.44 -1.54
N VAL A 90 5.51 -0.18 -1.15
CA VAL A 90 4.27 0.52 -0.81
C VAL A 90 4.46 1.29 0.50
N THR A 91 4.15 2.57 0.46
CA THR A 91 4.15 3.48 1.61
C THR A 91 2.74 3.71 2.14
N ARG A 92 1.71 3.47 1.31
CA ARG A 92 0.31 3.60 1.70
C ARG A 92 -0.59 2.53 1.03
N PRO A 93 -1.45 1.83 1.81
CA PRO A 93 -1.54 1.86 3.27
C PRO A 93 -0.28 1.30 3.94
N ALA A 94 0.03 1.77 5.15
CA ALA A 94 1.21 1.33 5.90
C ALA A 94 1.06 -0.12 6.43
N ALA A 95 -0.19 -0.55 6.68
CA ALA A 95 -0.51 -1.90 7.10
C ALA A 95 -1.07 -2.74 5.93
N SER A 96 -0.81 -4.05 5.98
CA SER A 96 -1.43 -5.04 5.10
C SER A 96 -1.79 -6.28 5.93
N PRO A 97 -3.09 -6.66 6.04
CA PRO A 97 -4.23 -6.05 5.37
C PRO A 97 -4.60 -4.67 5.94
N ALA A 98 -5.03 -3.75 5.07
CA ALA A 98 -5.63 -2.49 5.48
C ALA A 98 -7.16 -2.58 5.46
N ASP A 99 -7.82 -2.13 6.52
CA ASP A 99 -9.28 -2.02 6.58
C ASP A 99 -9.72 -0.65 6.06
N VAL A 100 -10.47 -0.61 4.96
CA VAL A 100 -10.81 0.65 4.29
C VAL A 100 -12.29 0.70 3.88
N SER A 101 -12.86 1.90 3.93
CA SER A 101 -14.21 2.15 3.43
C SER A 101 -14.27 1.95 1.92
N ILE A 102 -15.26 1.18 1.48
CA ILE A 102 -15.53 1.02 0.06
C ILE A 102 -16.10 2.30 -0.55
N GLN A 103 -16.91 3.06 0.19
CA GLN A 103 -17.52 4.31 -0.28
C GLN A 103 -16.47 5.40 -0.54
N LYS A 104 -15.39 5.44 0.25
CA LYS A 104 -14.32 6.44 0.13
C LYS A 104 -13.21 6.03 -0.83
N GLY A 105 -13.08 4.72 -1.10
CA GLY A 105 -11.97 4.18 -1.86
C GLY A 105 -10.65 4.21 -1.08
N VAL A 106 -9.58 3.71 -1.70
CA VAL A 106 -8.26 3.56 -1.10
C VAL A 106 -7.23 4.26 -1.98
N LYS A 107 -6.47 5.20 -1.43
CA LYS A 107 -5.27 5.73 -2.09
C LYS A 107 -4.08 4.82 -1.80
N LEU A 108 -3.47 4.29 -2.84
CA LEU A 108 -2.22 3.55 -2.78
C LEU A 108 -1.07 4.48 -3.17
N GLU A 109 0.03 4.40 -2.43
CA GLU A 109 1.26 5.14 -2.71
C GLU A 109 2.46 4.23 -2.52
N TRP A 110 3.50 4.42 -3.32
CA TRP A 110 4.75 3.66 -3.22
C TRP A 110 5.96 4.54 -3.52
N GLN A 111 7.14 4.06 -3.13
CA GLN A 111 8.39 4.75 -3.40
C GLN A 111 8.70 4.74 -4.90
N ALA A 112 9.10 5.91 -5.43
CA ALA A 112 9.60 6.02 -6.79
C ALA A 112 10.83 5.11 -6.98
N MET A 113 10.84 4.36 -8.08
CA MET A 113 11.94 3.47 -8.41
C MET A 113 12.86 4.15 -9.44
N PRO A 114 14.19 4.15 -9.25
CA PRO A 114 15.12 4.75 -10.20
C PRO A 114 14.96 4.16 -11.61
N GLY A 115 14.85 5.03 -12.61
CA GLY A 115 14.71 4.63 -14.02
C GLY A 115 13.35 4.04 -14.40
N VAL A 116 12.36 4.03 -13.49
CA VAL A 116 11.00 3.56 -13.77
C VAL A 116 10.07 4.76 -13.91
N SER A 117 9.38 4.85 -15.04
CA SER A 117 8.40 5.91 -15.32
C SER A 117 6.95 5.42 -15.33
N GLN A 118 6.72 4.11 -15.22
CA GLN A 118 5.38 3.53 -15.33
C GLN A 118 5.24 2.26 -14.47
N TYR A 119 4.03 2.03 -13.98
CA TYR A 119 3.67 0.91 -13.13
C TYR A 119 2.38 0.25 -13.63
N LEU A 120 2.30 -1.06 -13.45
CA LEU A 120 1.07 -1.84 -13.58
C LEU A 120 0.46 -2.06 -12.20
N VAL A 121 -0.79 -1.67 -12.04
CA VAL A 121 -1.62 -1.94 -10.87
C VAL A 121 -2.71 -2.93 -11.24
N ARG A 122 -2.83 -4.00 -10.47
CA ARG A 122 -3.82 -5.07 -10.64
C ARG A 122 -4.68 -5.21 -9.39
N ILE A 123 -5.99 -5.21 -9.54
CA ILE A 123 -6.94 -5.44 -8.45
C ILE A 123 -7.61 -6.80 -8.70
N ASP A 124 -7.37 -7.74 -7.80
CA ASP A 124 -8.00 -9.05 -7.80
C ASP A 124 -9.21 -9.02 -6.86
N TYR A 125 -10.41 -9.25 -7.44
CA TYR A 125 -11.66 -9.23 -6.70
C TYR A 125 -11.96 -10.60 -6.06
N PRO A 126 -12.50 -10.63 -4.83
CA PRO A 126 -12.82 -11.88 -4.16
C PRO A 126 -13.85 -12.69 -4.96
N GLY A 127 -13.54 -13.97 -5.21
CA GLY A 127 -14.44 -14.90 -5.89
C GLY A 127 -14.56 -14.70 -7.41
N ALA A 128 -13.80 -13.79 -8.01
CA ALA A 128 -13.79 -13.55 -9.45
C ALA A 128 -12.47 -13.98 -10.09
N THR A 129 -12.53 -14.49 -11.33
CA THR A 129 -11.39 -14.64 -12.24
C THR A 129 -11.01 -13.32 -12.92
N GLN A 130 -11.69 -12.22 -12.60
CA GLN A 130 -11.44 -10.91 -13.19
C GLN A 130 -10.41 -10.13 -12.38
N THR A 131 -9.37 -9.66 -13.06
CA THR A 131 -8.40 -8.69 -12.56
C THR A 131 -8.62 -7.36 -13.28
N GLN A 132 -8.87 -6.28 -12.54
CA GLN A 132 -8.80 -4.94 -13.14
C GLN A 132 -7.33 -4.54 -13.22
N SER A 133 -6.85 -4.23 -14.43
CA SER A 133 -5.48 -3.77 -14.66
C SER A 133 -5.48 -2.31 -15.09
N SER A 134 -4.56 -1.51 -14.54
CA SER A 134 -4.32 -0.12 -14.93
C SER A 134 -2.82 0.13 -15.03
N TYR A 135 -2.39 0.82 -16.08
CA TYR A 135 -1.02 1.34 -16.18
C TYR A 135 -1.02 2.80 -15.74
N VAL A 136 -0.07 3.19 -14.89
CA VAL A 136 0.03 4.54 -14.34
C VAL A 136 1.44 5.10 -14.46
N ASN A 137 1.54 6.39 -14.74
CA ASN A 137 2.80 7.12 -14.85
C ASN A 137 3.14 7.90 -13.57
N SER A 138 2.58 7.47 -12.44
CA SER A 138 2.72 8.07 -11.12
C SER A 138 3.01 6.98 -10.09
N THR A 139 3.47 7.38 -8.92
CA THR A 139 3.70 6.48 -7.77
C THR A 139 2.50 6.41 -6.83
N GLU A 140 1.31 6.64 -7.38
CA GLU A 140 0.06 6.62 -6.66
C GLU A 140 -1.06 6.06 -7.53
N PHE A 141 -2.01 5.38 -6.90
CA PHE A 141 -3.21 4.86 -7.57
C PHE A 141 -4.41 4.91 -6.64
N GLN A 142 -5.51 5.46 -7.14
CA GLN A 142 -6.75 5.53 -6.39
C GLN A 142 -7.65 4.35 -6.75
N VAL A 143 -7.86 3.45 -5.79
CA VAL A 143 -8.89 2.42 -5.85
C VAL A 143 -10.21 3.08 -5.46
N GLN A 144 -11.15 3.25 -6.39
CA GLN A 144 -12.47 3.85 -6.13
C GLN A 144 -13.59 2.98 -6.67
N PRO A 145 -14.81 3.04 -6.08
CA PRO A 145 -15.99 2.47 -6.72
C PRO A 145 -16.19 3.10 -8.10
N GLN A 146 -16.20 2.29 -9.14
CA GLN A 146 -16.46 2.76 -10.50
C GLN A 146 -17.93 2.56 -10.85
N ARG A 147 -18.52 3.53 -11.56
CA ARG A 147 -19.90 3.43 -12.05
C ARG A 147 -20.04 2.20 -12.96
N GLY A 148 -20.86 1.23 -12.55
CA GLY A 148 -21.09 -0.03 -13.29
C GLY A 148 -20.04 -1.14 -13.03
N LYS A 149 -19.01 -0.87 -12.22
CA LYS A 149 -18.05 -1.85 -11.70
C LYS A 149 -17.88 -1.60 -10.20
N SER A 150 -18.90 -1.95 -9.43
CA SER A 150 -18.86 -1.78 -7.97
C SER A 150 -17.74 -2.65 -7.39
N LEU A 151 -16.87 -2.03 -6.59
CA LEU A 151 -16.12 -2.79 -5.59
C LEU A 151 -17.15 -3.49 -4.69
N SER A 152 -16.87 -4.72 -4.25
CA SER A 152 -17.67 -5.38 -3.23
C SER A 152 -16.98 -5.29 -1.87
N PRO A 153 -17.71 -5.31 -0.75
CA PRO A 153 -17.09 -5.56 0.54
C PRO A 153 -16.33 -6.89 0.53
N GLY A 154 -15.27 -6.97 1.34
CA GLY A 154 -14.44 -8.15 1.48
C GLY A 154 -12.98 -7.92 1.11
N ARG A 155 -12.21 -9.01 1.15
CA ARG A 155 -10.77 -8.98 0.95
C ARG A 155 -10.42 -8.92 -0.54
N HIS A 156 -9.62 -7.93 -0.90
CA HIS A 156 -9.06 -7.70 -2.22
C HIS A 156 -7.54 -7.79 -2.13
N THR A 157 -6.90 -8.21 -3.23
CA THR A 157 -5.45 -8.09 -3.36
C THR A 157 -5.15 -7.09 -4.44
N VAL A 158 -4.31 -6.11 -4.12
CA VAL A 158 -3.73 -5.20 -5.11
C VAL A 158 -2.29 -5.59 -5.36
N SER A 159 -1.94 -5.83 -6.62
CA SER A 159 -0.58 -6.14 -7.04
C SER A 159 0.00 -4.96 -7.84
N ILE A 160 1.21 -4.53 -7.50
CA ILE A 160 1.90 -3.41 -8.15
C ILE A 160 3.26 -3.89 -8.65
N ALA A 161 3.60 -3.57 -9.90
CA ALA A 161 4.93 -3.84 -10.46
C ALA A 161 5.35 -2.72 -11.43
N ALA A 162 6.65 -2.49 -11.56
CA ALA A 162 7.21 -1.62 -12.59
C ALA A 162 7.00 -2.23 -13.98
N VAL A 163 6.84 -1.38 -15.00
CA VAL A 163 6.79 -1.80 -16.40
C VAL A 163 7.73 -0.98 -17.27
N ASP A 164 8.15 -1.54 -18.41
CA ASP A 164 8.87 -0.81 -19.45
C ASP A 164 7.90 -0.04 -20.38
N GLY A 165 8.45 0.68 -21.36
CA GLY A 165 7.66 1.48 -22.31
C GLY A 165 6.73 0.67 -23.23
N ASP A 166 6.93 -0.64 -23.30
CA ASP A 166 6.09 -1.59 -24.04
C ASP A 166 5.09 -2.30 -23.12
N HIS A 167 4.94 -1.83 -21.87
CA HIS A 167 4.08 -2.39 -20.83
C HIS A 167 4.48 -3.79 -20.33
N ASN A 168 5.70 -4.25 -20.58
CA ASN A 168 6.19 -5.50 -20.01
C ASN A 168 6.54 -5.32 -18.53
N VAL A 169 6.20 -6.30 -17.69
CA VAL A 169 6.46 -6.21 -16.24
C VAL A 169 7.93 -6.40 -15.90
N ILE A 170 8.63 -5.38 -15.41
CA ILE A 170 10.08 -5.45 -15.20
C ILE A 170 10.47 -5.53 -13.72
N SER A 171 9.56 -5.77 -12.78
CA SER A 171 9.92 -6.00 -11.37
C SER A 171 9.04 -7.06 -10.73
N PRO A 172 9.44 -7.70 -9.62
CA PRO A 172 8.53 -8.44 -8.75
C PRO A 172 7.26 -7.63 -8.41
N PHE A 173 6.14 -8.35 -8.22
CA PHE A 173 4.92 -7.73 -7.71
C PHE A 173 5.01 -7.51 -6.20
N THR A 174 4.69 -6.30 -5.76
CA THR A 174 4.27 -6.06 -4.39
C THR A 174 2.79 -6.35 -4.26
N ARG A 175 2.40 -7.05 -3.20
CA ARG A 175 0.99 -7.38 -2.93
C ARG A 175 0.52 -6.69 -1.65
N VAL A 176 -0.57 -5.94 -1.77
CA VAL A 176 -1.28 -5.29 -0.66
C VAL A 176 -2.62 -5.98 -0.50
N SER A 177 -2.93 -6.45 0.71
CA SER A 177 -4.28 -6.90 1.03
C SER A 177 -5.13 -5.71 1.48
N LEU A 178 -6.32 -5.54 0.91
CA LEU A 178 -7.30 -4.54 1.32
C LEU A 178 -8.57 -5.24 1.77
N ASN A 179 -9.04 -4.95 2.97
CA ASN A 179 -10.35 -5.36 3.45
C ASN A 179 -11.32 -4.19 3.23
N LEU A 180 -12.07 -4.23 2.13
CA LEU A 180 -13.06 -3.20 1.83
C LEU A 180 -14.33 -3.46 2.64
N ARG A 181 -14.89 -2.43 3.27
CA ARG A 181 -16.07 -2.55 4.13
C ARG A 181 -17.09 -1.47 3.78
N ASN A 182 -18.39 -1.72 3.97
CA ASN A 182 -19.36 -0.62 3.84
C ASN A 182 -19.31 0.27 5.08
N ASP A 183 -19.43 1.57 4.87
CA ASP A 183 -19.69 2.53 5.94
C ASP A 183 -20.97 2.18 6.71
N SER A 184 -21.99 1.63 6.02
CA SER A 184 -23.24 1.19 6.66
C SER A 184 -23.09 -0.05 7.54
N ASP A 185 -22.04 -0.85 7.33
CA ASP A 185 -21.71 -1.97 8.24
C ASP A 185 -21.26 -1.42 9.61
N TYR A 186 -20.95 -0.12 9.67
CA TYR A 186 -20.47 0.60 10.85
C TYR A 186 -21.48 1.62 11.35
N TYR A 187 -22.53 1.10 11.99
CA TYR A 187 -23.42 1.94 12.78
C TYR A 187 -22.82 2.17 14.18
N PHE A 188 -22.00 3.21 14.32
CA PHE A 188 -21.33 3.57 15.59
C PHE A 188 -22.25 4.30 16.59
N ASP A 189 -23.51 3.93 16.67
CA ASP A 189 -24.40 4.44 17.72
C ASP A 189 -24.18 3.61 18.99
N PHE A 190 -23.09 3.91 19.68
CA PHE A 190 -22.73 3.29 20.95
C PHE A 190 -23.77 3.64 22.02
N LYS A 191 -24.24 2.64 22.76
CA LYS A 191 -25.26 2.80 23.82
C LYS A 191 -24.69 3.50 25.05
N SER A 192 -23.37 3.50 25.21
CA SER A 192 -22.67 4.13 26.34
C SER A 192 -21.22 4.47 25.99
N ALA A 193 -20.61 5.37 26.76
CA ALA A 193 -19.18 5.66 26.66
C ALA A 193 -18.30 4.41 26.88
N ALA A 194 -18.70 3.53 27.81
CA ALA A 194 -17.99 2.28 28.09
C ALA A 194 -18.03 1.28 26.93
N GLU A 195 -19.09 1.33 26.10
CA GLU A 195 -19.14 0.56 24.85
C GLU A 195 -18.20 1.17 23.81
N ALA A 196 -18.29 2.48 23.60
CA ALA A 196 -17.47 3.22 22.63
C ALA A 196 -15.97 3.06 22.91
N GLU A 197 -15.54 3.15 24.17
CA GLU A 197 -14.14 3.03 24.59
C GLU A 197 -13.47 1.72 24.16
N ARG A 198 -14.23 0.63 23.99
CA ARG A 198 -13.70 -0.65 23.49
C ARG A 198 -13.22 -0.56 22.05
N TYR A 199 -13.72 0.42 21.31
CA TYR A 199 -13.39 0.68 19.92
C TYR A 199 -12.46 1.88 19.75
N MET A 200 -12.07 2.54 20.84
CA MET A 200 -11.14 3.67 20.79
C MET A 200 -9.68 3.23 20.94
N THR A 201 -8.79 4.02 20.37
CA THR A 201 -7.35 3.95 20.59
C THR A 201 -6.80 5.37 20.68
N THR A 202 -5.69 5.53 21.41
CA THR A 202 -4.95 6.79 21.43
C THR A 202 -3.85 6.73 20.39
N VAL A 203 -3.82 7.72 19.51
CA VAL A 203 -2.72 7.92 18.57
C VAL A 203 -1.85 9.09 19.02
N THR A 204 -0.56 9.01 18.70
CA THR A 204 0.43 10.06 18.98
C THR A 204 0.87 10.66 17.65
N ILE A 205 0.80 11.98 17.55
CA ILE A 205 1.04 12.74 16.32
C ILE A 205 2.11 13.81 16.55
N ARG A 206 2.88 14.10 15.50
CA ARG A 206 3.80 15.24 15.46
C ARG A 206 3.08 16.43 14.84
N VAL A 207 3.29 17.60 15.41
CA VAL A 207 2.71 18.85 14.91
C VAL A 207 3.73 19.97 14.99
N TRP A 208 3.55 21.00 14.18
CA TRP A 208 4.17 22.29 14.41
C TRP A 208 3.37 23.07 15.44
N ASP A 209 4.02 23.91 16.23
CA ASP A 209 3.39 24.89 17.11
C ASP A 209 4.38 26.03 17.34
N PHE A 210 3.96 27.12 17.97
CA PHE A 210 4.88 28.17 18.38
C PHE A 210 5.43 27.93 19.80
N ASP A 211 6.67 28.33 20.02
CA ASP A 211 7.23 28.49 21.35
C ASP A 211 6.88 29.87 21.94
N ALA A 212 7.37 30.16 23.14
CA ALA A 212 7.13 31.45 23.80
C ALA A 212 7.74 32.66 23.05
N ASN A 213 8.68 32.42 22.13
CA ASN A 213 9.34 33.44 21.32
C ASN A 213 8.69 33.63 19.95
N GLY A 214 7.62 32.89 19.64
CA GLY A 214 6.97 32.91 18.33
C GLY A 214 7.73 32.13 17.26
N GLN A 215 8.67 31.26 17.62
CA GLN A 215 9.34 30.37 16.68
C GLN A 215 8.57 29.06 16.52
N LYS A 216 8.42 28.59 15.27
CA LYS A 216 7.84 27.27 15.02
C LYS A 216 8.74 26.16 15.56
N VAL A 217 8.19 25.30 16.39
CA VAL A 217 8.85 24.14 16.98
C VAL A 217 8.01 22.89 16.78
N THR A 218 8.67 21.74 16.74
CA THR A 218 8.00 20.44 16.73
C THR A 218 7.45 20.15 18.14
N ARG A 219 6.18 19.74 18.21
CA ARG A 219 5.56 19.20 19.42
C ARG A 219 4.92 17.85 19.12
N THR A 220 4.71 17.07 20.17
CA THR A 220 3.93 15.84 20.13
C THR A 220 2.59 16.08 20.80
N LYS A 221 1.50 15.62 20.19
CA LYS A 221 0.16 15.61 20.78
C LYS A 221 -0.43 14.20 20.70
N SER A 222 -1.41 13.93 21.54
CA SER A 222 -2.17 12.68 21.51
C SER A 222 -3.65 12.97 21.39
N LEU A 223 -4.36 12.13 20.63
CA LEU A 223 -5.81 12.18 20.51
C LEU A 223 -6.38 10.77 20.52
N THR A 224 -7.53 10.61 21.15
CA THR A 224 -8.29 9.37 21.13
C THR A 224 -9.20 9.37 19.91
N VAL A 225 -9.14 8.31 19.12
CA VAL A 225 -9.95 8.12 17.90
C VAL A 225 -10.43 6.68 17.82
N HIS A 226 -11.36 6.40 16.92
CA HIS A 226 -11.79 5.04 16.65
C HIS A 226 -10.61 4.24 16.07
N LYS A 227 -10.40 2.99 16.54
CA LYS A 227 -9.30 2.09 16.12
C LYS A 227 -9.15 1.99 14.60
N TRP A 228 -10.29 1.99 13.91
CA TRP A 228 -10.33 1.87 12.46
C TRP A 228 -9.73 3.07 11.71
N VAL A 229 -9.88 4.29 12.24
CA VAL A 229 -9.36 5.49 11.58
C VAL A 229 -7.97 5.88 12.11
N ALA A 230 -7.41 5.11 13.04
CA ALA A 230 -6.16 5.44 13.72
C ALA A 230 -4.99 5.66 12.74
N ASP A 231 -4.79 4.73 11.81
CA ASP A 231 -3.72 4.81 10.82
C ASP A 231 -3.92 5.99 9.86
N ASP A 232 -5.17 6.23 9.43
CA ASP A 232 -5.52 7.40 8.62
C ASP A 232 -5.19 8.70 9.34
N VAL A 233 -5.55 8.80 10.62
CA VAL A 233 -5.29 9.98 11.44
C VAL A 233 -3.79 10.21 11.62
N VAL A 234 -3.02 9.18 11.97
CA VAL A 234 -1.55 9.30 12.06
C VAL A 234 -0.97 9.81 10.75
N ALA A 235 -1.41 9.25 9.63
CA ALA A 235 -0.93 9.64 8.31
C ALA A 235 -1.38 11.06 7.90
N ILE A 236 -2.60 11.50 8.25
CA ILE A 236 -3.06 12.88 8.01
C ILE A 236 -2.15 13.87 8.72
N PHE A 237 -1.87 13.65 10.01
CA PHE A 237 -1.02 14.58 10.76
C PHE A 237 0.43 14.54 10.32
N GLU A 238 0.93 13.40 9.84
CA GLU A 238 2.25 13.31 9.23
C GLU A 238 2.34 14.11 7.92
N ASP A 239 1.31 14.07 7.07
CA ASP A 239 1.24 14.90 5.86
C ASP A 239 1.20 16.40 6.21
N ILE A 240 0.40 16.79 7.21
CA ILE A 240 0.34 18.18 7.69
C ILE A 240 1.71 18.62 8.23
N TYR A 241 2.39 17.75 8.97
CA TYR A 241 3.69 18.03 9.57
C TYR A 241 4.79 18.23 8.51
N ASN A 242 4.79 17.40 7.46
CA ASN A 242 5.77 17.48 6.38
C ASN A 242 5.37 18.49 5.28
N GLY A 243 4.15 19.02 5.35
CA GLY A 243 3.63 20.00 4.40
C GLY A 243 4.40 21.33 4.41
N PRO A 244 4.44 22.04 3.27
CA PRO A 244 5.18 23.29 3.11
C PRO A 244 4.71 24.42 4.04
N GLU A 245 3.43 24.45 4.43
CA GLU A 245 2.89 25.49 5.32
C GLU A 245 3.36 25.28 6.76
N LYS A 246 3.74 24.04 7.13
CA LYS A 246 4.08 23.66 8.50
C LYS A 246 3.03 24.18 9.47
N PHE A 247 1.77 23.88 9.18
CA PHE A 247 0.63 24.50 9.83
C PHE A 247 0.68 24.27 11.36
N PRO A 248 0.61 25.33 12.19
CA PRO A 248 0.75 25.19 13.62
C PRO A 248 -0.58 24.70 14.25
N ILE A 249 -0.47 23.75 15.18
CA ILE A 249 -1.59 23.13 15.89
C ILE A 249 -1.27 23.19 17.37
N HIS A 250 -1.95 24.08 18.09
CA HIS A 250 -1.80 24.21 19.54
C HIS A 250 -2.86 23.41 20.30
N THR A 251 -4.02 23.17 19.70
CA THR A 251 -5.08 22.32 20.26
C THR A 251 -5.67 21.39 19.20
N VAL A 252 -5.95 20.15 19.62
CA VAL A 252 -6.54 19.11 18.78
C VAL A 252 -7.44 18.25 19.66
N HIS A 253 -8.63 17.93 19.17
CA HIS A 253 -9.63 17.13 19.90
C HIS A 253 -10.19 16.03 19.01
N GLY A 254 -10.31 14.81 19.54
CA GLY A 254 -10.88 13.65 18.85
C GLY A 254 -12.19 13.18 19.51
N TYR A 255 -12.18 11.94 19.98
CA TYR A 255 -13.27 11.30 20.73
C TYR A 255 -13.73 12.15 21.92
N ARG A 256 -15.02 12.49 21.95
CA ARG A 256 -15.67 13.20 23.05
C ARG A 256 -17.01 12.52 23.40
N PRO A 257 -17.05 11.61 24.38
CA PRO A 257 -18.28 10.92 24.76
C PRO A 257 -19.34 11.90 25.26
N GLY A 258 -20.61 11.58 25.02
CA GLY A 258 -21.76 12.39 25.49
C GLY A 258 -22.04 13.66 24.67
N SER A 259 -21.26 13.93 23.62
CA SER A 259 -21.59 14.96 22.62
C SER A 259 -22.53 14.41 21.53
N SER A 260 -22.90 15.23 20.54
CA SER A 260 -23.64 14.80 19.35
C SER A 260 -22.72 14.71 18.12
N GLY A 261 -23.21 14.09 17.04
CA GLY A 261 -22.47 13.99 15.78
C GLY A 261 -21.41 12.89 15.76
N GLU A 262 -20.26 13.17 15.17
CA GLU A 262 -19.21 12.18 14.89
C GLU A 262 -18.14 12.08 16.00
N HIS A 263 -18.03 13.05 16.91
CA HIS A 263 -17.08 12.99 18.02
C HIS A 263 -17.31 11.81 18.99
N PRO A 264 -18.54 11.47 19.40
CA PRO A 264 -18.78 10.28 20.23
C PRO A 264 -18.43 8.97 19.52
N LYS A 265 -18.31 9.01 18.20
CA LYS A 265 -17.96 7.85 17.36
C LYS A 265 -16.44 7.69 17.22
N GLY A 266 -15.66 8.67 17.68
CA GLY A 266 -14.21 8.71 17.49
C GLY A 266 -13.79 8.93 16.04
N THR A 267 -14.69 9.44 15.19
CA THR A 267 -14.47 9.62 13.74
C THR A 267 -14.45 11.10 13.33
N ALA A 268 -14.30 12.01 14.30
CA ALA A 268 -14.20 13.44 14.05
C ALA A 268 -13.04 14.07 14.83
N ILE A 269 -12.48 15.13 14.26
CA ILE A 269 -11.32 15.85 14.77
C ILE A 269 -11.58 17.35 14.66
N ASP A 270 -11.38 18.06 15.76
CA ASP A 270 -11.35 19.53 15.77
C ASP A 270 -9.91 20.04 15.96
N ILE A 271 -9.51 21.03 15.17
CA ILE A 271 -8.19 21.66 15.22
C ILE A 271 -8.31 23.15 15.53
N ASN A 272 -7.55 23.62 16.53
CA ASN A 272 -7.49 25.01 16.96
C ASN A 272 -8.89 25.69 17.03
N PRO A 273 -9.83 25.19 17.88
CA PRO A 273 -11.24 25.62 17.85
C PRO A 273 -11.48 27.12 17.97
N ASN A 274 -10.66 27.82 18.74
CA ASN A 274 -10.82 29.26 18.94
C ASN A 274 -10.57 30.06 17.66
N GLU A 275 -9.54 29.66 16.90
CA GLU A 275 -9.10 30.30 15.66
C GLU A 275 -9.79 29.72 14.41
N ASN A 276 -10.64 28.71 14.59
CA ASN A 276 -11.41 28.04 13.55
C ASN A 276 -12.85 27.79 14.02
N TYR A 277 -13.51 28.87 14.42
CA TYR A 277 -14.83 28.83 15.04
C TYR A 277 -15.92 28.07 14.24
N GLU A 278 -16.97 27.68 14.95
CA GLU A 278 -18.25 27.29 14.38
C GLU A 278 -19.15 28.53 14.30
N VAL A 279 -19.70 28.80 13.12
CA VAL A 279 -20.56 29.96 12.86
C VAL A 279 -21.73 29.59 11.95
N TRP A 280 -22.95 29.96 12.34
CA TRP A 280 -24.13 29.83 11.50
C TRP A 280 -24.15 30.91 10.41
N LEU A 281 -24.94 30.69 9.35
CA LEU A 281 -25.04 31.65 8.24
C LEU A 281 -25.60 33.02 8.65
N ASP A 282 -26.29 33.09 9.78
CA ASP A 282 -26.80 34.34 10.38
C ASP A 282 -25.76 35.08 11.24
N GLY A 283 -24.52 34.55 11.33
CA GLY A 283 -23.42 35.12 12.09
C GLY A 283 -23.39 34.73 13.56
N ARG A 284 -24.34 33.92 14.05
CA ARG A 284 -24.27 33.38 15.41
C ARG A 284 -23.03 32.50 15.52
N VAL A 285 -22.24 32.69 16.57
CA VAL A 285 -21.06 31.85 16.88
C VAL A 285 -21.48 30.74 17.84
N GLY A 286 -21.07 29.50 17.55
CA GLY A 286 -21.31 28.33 18.39
C GLY A 286 -20.16 28.08 19.35
N VAL A 287 -18.98 27.84 18.79
CA VAL A 287 -17.75 27.56 19.53
C VAL A 287 -16.60 28.32 18.88
N GLY A 288 -15.66 28.81 19.68
CA GLY A 288 -14.53 29.61 19.22
C GLY A 288 -14.87 31.08 19.02
N SER A 289 -13.95 31.82 18.39
CA SER A 289 -14.07 33.28 18.30
C SER A 289 -13.94 33.84 16.89
N PHE A 290 -13.09 33.27 16.04
CA PHE A 290 -12.85 33.79 14.69
C PHE A 290 -12.34 32.73 13.73
N TRP A 291 -12.24 33.10 12.46
CA TRP A 291 -11.50 32.40 11.42
C TRP A 291 -10.85 33.44 10.49
N LYS A 292 -9.51 33.56 10.54
CA LYS A 292 -8.74 34.59 9.83
C LYS A 292 -7.49 34.01 9.13
N PRO A 293 -7.64 33.10 8.15
CA PRO A 293 -6.49 32.55 7.43
C PRO A 293 -5.64 33.65 6.79
N GLY A 294 -4.31 33.50 6.85
CA GLY A 294 -3.36 34.50 6.35
C GLY A 294 -3.04 35.63 7.32
N GLU A 295 -3.96 35.96 8.24
CA GLU A 295 -3.71 36.93 9.32
C GLU A 295 -3.33 36.24 10.63
N ASN A 296 -4.09 35.21 11.02
CA ASN A 296 -3.80 34.40 12.19
C ASN A 296 -3.19 33.05 11.73
N PRO A 297 -1.98 32.70 12.20
CA PRO A 297 -1.28 31.51 11.73
C PRO A 297 -1.95 30.19 12.15
N TYR A 298 -2.86 30.20 13.12
CA TYR A 298 -3.61 29.03 13.58
C TYR A 298 -4.98 28.88 12.91
N SER A 299 -5.39 29.81 12.03
CA SER A 299 -6.60 29.71 11.23
C SER A 299 -6.34 28.93 9.93
N ILE A 300 -7.11 27.86 9.72
CA ILE A 300 -6.98 26.90 8.62
C ILE A 300 -7.38 27.55 7.29
N PRO A 301 -6.46 27.67 6.31
CA PRO A 301 -6.80 28.14 4.97
C PRO A 301 -7.71 27.15 4.22
N LEU A 302 -8.58 27.66 3.34
CA LEU A 302 -9.57 26.87 2.58
C LEU A 302 -8.94 25.72 1.75
N ASP A 303 -7.73 25.95 1.27
CA ASP A 303 -6.97 25.04 0.41
C ASP A 303 -5.59 24.70 1.00
N GLY A 304 -5.42 24.93 2.31
CA GLY A 304 -4.16 24.72 3.02
C GLY A 304 -3.81 23.25 3.28
N ASP A 305 -2.64 23.00 3.86
CA ASP A 305 -2.10 21.66 4.13
C ASP A 305 -3.06 20.80 4.93
N VAL A 306 -3.75 21.37 5.93
CA VAL A 306 -4.73 20.66 6.76
C VAL A 306 -5.88 20.14 5.89
N VAL A 307 -6.54 21.02 5.14
CA VAL A 307 -7.71 20.63 4.33
C VAL A 307 -7.30 19.64 3.25
N ARG A 308 -6.13 19.84 2.60
CA ARG A 308 -5.60 18.90 1.60
C ARG A 308 -5.33 17.52 2.20
N ALA A 309 -4.69 17.45 3.38
CA ALA A 309 -4.34 16.18 4.02
C ALA A 309 -5.58 15.36 4.41
N PHE A 310 -6.61 15.99 4.97
CA PHE A 310 -7.88 15.33 5.31
C PHE A 310 -8.63 14.87 4.05
N ARG A 311 -8.77 15.74 3.04
CA ARG A 311 -9.46 15.40 1.77
C ARG A 311 -8.76 14.28 1.01
N ALA A 312 -7.43 14.23 1.05
CA ALA A 312 -6.64 13.14 0.46
C ALA A 312 -6.90 11.76 1.11
N ARG A 313 -7.65 11.72 2.22
CA ARG A 313 -8.13 10.48 2.86
C ARG A 313 -9.65 10.35 2.89
N GLY A 314 -10.36 11.18 2.13
CA GLY A 314 -11.82 11.12 2.01
C GLY A 314 -12.60 11.68 3.20
N TRP A 315 -11.93 12.36 4.13
CA TRP A 315 -12.59 13.08 5.23
C TRP A 315 -13.26 14.35 4.70
N GLY A 316 -14.45 14.63 5.22
CA GLY A 316 -15.16 15.89 4.98
C GLY A 316 -14.66 17.00 5.90
N TRP A 317 -14.88 18.24 5.47
CA TRP A 317 -14.54 19.44 6.23
C TRP A 317 -15.77 20.34 6.44
N GLY A 318 -16.10 20.63 7.70
CA GLY A 318 -17.22 21.47 8.08
C GLY A 318 -17.09 22.93 7.63
N GLY A 319 -15.88 23.37 7.25
CA GLY A 319 -15.63 24.73 6.76
C GLY A 319 -16.27 25.04 5.41
N THR A 320 -16.42 24.07 4.51
CA THR A 320 -17.03 24.31 3.18
C THR A 320 -18.09 23.30 2.78
N ASP A 321 -18.06 22.10 3.34
CA ASP A 321 -18.88 21.00 2.84
C ASP A 321 -20.30 21.06 3.44
N TRP A 322 -20.46 21.75 4.58
CA TRP A 322 -21.73 21.95 5.26
C TRP A 322 -22.51 23.15 4.73
N ARG A 323 -23.84 23.02 4.66
CA ARG A 323 -24.71 24.06 4.07
C ARG A 323 -25.36 24.99 5.08
N SER A 324 -25.67 24.52 6.28
CA SER A 324 -26.42 25.27 7.29
C SER A 324 -25.55 26.12 8.23
N LYS A 325 -24.26 25.80 8.33
CA LYS A 325 -23.26 26.49 9.14
C LYS A 325 -21.86 26.27 8.55
N ARG A 326 -20.87 26.96 9.10
CA ARG A 326 -19.44 26.75 8.83
C ARG A 326 -18.79 26.31 10.13
N ASP A 327 -18.13 25.19 10.10
CA ASP A 327 -17.42 24.64 11.26
C ASP A 327 -15.95 24.43 10.86
N TYR A 328 -15.16 25.50 10.96
CA TYR A 328 -13.83 25.54 10.33
C TYR A 328 -12.81 24.62 11.03
N MET A 329 -13.04 24.31 12.31
CA MET A 329 -12.20 23.37 13.08
C MET A 329 -12.49 21.92 12.72
N HIS A 330 -13.69 21.60 12.22
CA HIS A 330 -14.24 20.25 12.24
C HIS A 330 -13.94 19.45 10.97
N PHE A 331 -13.31 18.30 11.16
CA PHE A 331 -13.09 17.28 10.13
C PHE A 331 -13.71 15.97 10.56
N SER A 332 -14.40 15.29 9.64
CA SER A 332 -15.09 14.06 9.97
C SER A 332 -14.97 13.00 8.87
N TYR A 333 -14.90 11.74 9.27
CA TYR A 333 -14.70 10.63 8.34
C TYR A 333 -15.91 10.48 7.41
N PHE A 334 -17.11 10.56 7.97
CA PHE A 334 -18.33 10.38 7.19
C PHE A 334 -18.73 11.66 6.43
N GLY A 335 -18.22 12.82 6.84
CA GLY A 335 -18.50 14.11 6.19
C GLY A 335 -19.97 14.53 6.31
N THR A 336 -20.64 14.10 7.38
CA THR A 336 -22.09 14.31 7.59
C THR A 336 -22.43 15.61 8.28
#